data_AF-A0A519QDE1-F1
#
_entry.id   AF-A0A519QDE1-F1
#
_cell.length_a   1.000
_cell.length_b   1.000
_cell.length_c   1.000
_cell.angle_alpha   90.00
_cell.angle_beta   90.00
_cell.angle_gamma   90.00
#
_symmetry.space_group_name_H-M   'P 1'
#
loop_
_entity.id
_entity.type
_entity.pdbx_description
1 polymer ?
#
loop_
_entity_poly.entity_id
_entity_poly.type
_entity_poly.pdbx_seq_one_letter_code
_entity_poly.pdbx_strand_id
1 'polypeptide(L)' 'QQHPGRAVARAEADGAAGVLLVGDLAYFERFGFVGAPGAVLPGPVDQRRVLWRAIASETPMGAVASA' A
#
# COMPACT_ATOMS: atom_id res chain seq x y z
N GLN A 1 -6.08 -13.14 -11.73
CA GLN A 1 -5.72 -12.76 -10.35
C GLN A 1 -4.34 -12.11 -10.40
N GLN A 2 -4.22 -10.78 -10.29
CA GLN A 2 -2.92 -10.11 -10.36
C GLN A 2 -2.15 -10.38 -9.06
N HIS A 3 -0.95 -10.96 -9.14
CA HIS A 3 -0.09 -11.19 -7.97
C HIS A 3 0.52 -9.87 -7.47
N PRO A 4 0.57 -9.61 -6.16
CA PRO A 4 1.11 -8.36 -5.60
C PRO A 4 2.57 -8.07 -5.99
N GLY A 5 3.36 -9.12 -6.24
CA GLY A 5 4.73 -8.95 -6.74
C GLY A 5 4.82 -8.20 -8.07
N ARG A 6 3.83 -8.37 -8.98
CA ARG A 6 3.84 -7.64 -10.26
C ARG A 6 3.49 -6.16 -10.09
N ALA A 7 2.58 -5.85 -9.16
CA ALA A 7 2.22 -4.47 -8.87
C ALA A 7 3.42 -3.69 -8.33
N VAL A 8 4.21 -4.32 -7.45
CA VAL A 8 5.38 -3.64 -6.88
C VAL A 8 6.51 -3.50 -7.89
N ALA A 9 6.82 -4.54 -8.67
CA ALA A 9 7.83 -4.42 -9.73
C ALA A 9 7.48 -3.32 -10.75
N ARG A 10 6.18 -3.13 -11.04
CA ARG A 10 5.74 -2.01 -11.88
C ARG A 10 5.94 -0.66 -11.20
N ALA A 11 5.55 -0.54 -9.93
CA ALA A 11 5.72 0.68 -9.15
C ALA A 11 7.20 1.08 -9.02
N GLU A 12 8.11 0.10 -8.87
CA GLU A 12 9.55 0.31 -8.89
C GLU A 12 10.02 0.87 -10.24
N ALA A 13 9.58 0.26 -11.35
CA ALA A 13 9.91 0.73 -12.69
C ALA A 13 9.38 2.14 -13.00
N ASP A 14 8.24 2.51 -12.42
CA ASP A 14 7.63 3.84 -12.55
C ASP A 14 8.24 4.87 -11.55
N GLY A 15 9.21 4.47 -10.72
CA GLY A 15 9.86 5.36 -9.75
C GLY A 15 8.96 5.78 -8.59
N ALA A 16 7.93 4.98 -8.27
CA ALA A 16 6.99 5.29 -7.21
C ALA A 16 7.64 5.20 -5.82
N ALA A 17 7.13 6.00 -4.89
CA ALA A 17 7.56 6.00 -3.49
C ALA A 17 7.23 4.68 -2.75
N GLY A 18 6.17 3.99 -3.18
CA GLY A 18 5.72 2.71 -2.66
C GLY A 18 4.33 2.33 -3.18
N VAL A 19 3.76 1.27 -2.64
CA VAL A 19 2.44 0.75 -3.01
C VAL A 19 1.51 0.80 -1.79
N LEU A 20 0.36 1.48 -1.95
CA LEU A 20 -0.73 1.48 -0.99
C LEU A 20 -1.87 0.58 -1.49
N LEU A 21 -2.44 -0.25 -0.61
CA LEU A 21 -3.60 -1.08 -0.95
C LEU A 21 -4.52 -1.32 0.25
N VAL A 22 -5.72 -1.83 -0.03
CA VAL A 22 -6.65 -2.34 0.98
C VAL A 22 -6.69 -3.87 0.90
N GLY A 23 -6.28 -4.56 1.96
CA GLY A 23 -6.04 -6.01 1.96
C GLY A 23 -6.12 -6.65 3.34
N ASP A 24 -5.78 -7.93 3.43
CA ASP A 24 -5.63 -8.64 4.70
C ASP A 24 -4.13 -8.72 5.08
N LEU A 25 -3.77 -8.27 6.29
CA LEU A 25 -2.37 -8.20 6.69
C LEU A 25 -1.69 -9.58 6.69
N ALA A 26 -2.36 -10.63 7.19
CA ALA A 26 -1.76 -11.97 7.29
C ALA A 26 -1.45 -12.59 5.90
N TYR A 27 -2.19 -12.17 4.87
CA TYR A 27 -1.83 -12.51 3.50
C TYR A 27 -0.66 -11.66 2.98
N PHE A 28 -0.71 -10.34 3.17
CA PHE A 28 0.19 -9.40 2.50
C PHE A 28 1.54 -9.15 3.20
N GLU A 29 1.66 -9.46 4.50
CA GLU A 29 2.90 -9.29 5.27
C GLU A 29 4.08 -10.05 4.65
N ARG A 30 3.83 -11.24 4.08
CA ARG A 30 4.86 -12.06 3.42
C ARG A 30 5.47 -11.40 2.18
N PHE A 31 4.81 -10.38 1.63
CA PHE A 31 5.28 -9.59 0.49
C PHE A 31 5.90 -8.26 0.93
N GLY A 32 6.10 -8.03 2.23
CA GLY A 32 6.69 -6.83 2.80
C GLY A 32 5.72 -5.66 3.00
N PHE A 33 4.41 -5.92 2.98
CA PHE A 33 3.43 -4.90 3.35
C PHE A 33 3.29 -4.79 4.86
N VAL A 34 3.12 -3.58 5.34
CA VAL A 34 2.86 -3.25 6.75
C VAL A 34 1.60 -2.41 6.89
N GLY A 35 1.03 -2.34 8.09
CA GLY A 35 -0.11 -1.46 8.35
C GLY A 35 0.25 0.02 8.14
N ALA A 36 -0.66 0.78 7.53
CA ALA A 36 -0.48 2.21 7.26
C ALA A 36 -1.57 3.05 7.94
N PRO A 37 -1.59 3.12 9.29
CA PRO A 37 -2.65 3.80 10.04
C PRO A 37 -2.68 5.32 9.82
N GLY A 38 -1.58 5.89 9.34
CA GLY A 38 -1.50 7.31 8.98
C GLY A 38 -2.14 7.63 7.63
N ALA A 39 -2.32 6.65 6.75
CA ALA A 39 -2.90 6.84 5.43
C ALA A 39 -4.43 6.76 5.51
N VAL A 40 -5.10 7.85 5.15
CA VAL A 40 -6.56 7.95 5.23
C VAL A 40 -7.15 7.86 3.83
N LEU A 41 -7.80 6.74 3.55
CA LEU A 41 -8.55 6.55 2.31
C LEU A 41 -10.00 7.06 2.49
N PRO A 42 -10.55 7.82 1.53
CA PRO A 42 -11.93 8.28 1.59
C PRO A 42 -12.93 7.13 1.42
N GLY A 43 -14.02 7.16 2.19
CA GLY A 43 -15.12 6.17 2.13
C GLY A 43 -15.10 5.12 3.25
N PRO A 44 -15.98 4.10 3.18
CA PRO A 44 -16.08 3.06 4.21
C PRO A 44 -14.95 2.03 4.06
N VAL A 45 -13.72 2.47 4.25
CA VAL A 45 -12.54 1.60 4.28
C VAL A 45 -12.21 1.29 5.74
N ASP A 46 -12.12 -0.01 6.05
CA ASP A 46 -11.53 -0.44 7.32
C ASP A 46 -10.04 -0.06 7.31
N GLN A 47 -9.68 0.92 8.14
CA GLN A 47 -8.33 1.46 8.22
C GLN A 47 -7.30 0.39 8.63
N ARG A 48 -7.72 -0.69 9.31
CA ARG A 48 -6.85 -1.81 9.69
C ARG A 48 -6.38 -2.62 8.48
N ARG A 49 -7.09 -2.49 7.36
CA ARG A 49 -6.81 -3.16 6.09
C ARG A 49 -5.99 -2.30 5.15
N VAL A 50 -5.66 -1.06 5.52
CA VAL A 50 -4.84 -0.16 4.72
C VAL A 50 -3.38 -0.51 4.95
N LEU A 51 -2.74 -0.98 3.90
CA LEU A 51 -1.38 -1.51 3.93
C LEU A 51 -0.47 -0.73 2.99
N TRP A 52 0.78 -0.57 3.40
CA TRP A 52 1.84 0.09 2.64
C TRP A 52 3.03 -0.83 2.44
N ARG A 53 3.60 -0.80 1.24
CA ARG A 53 4.94 -1.32 0.98
C ARG A 53 5.83 -0.21 0.44
N ALA A 54 6.86 0.13 1.20
CA ALA A 54 7.86 1.11 0.81
C ALA A 54 8.70 0.60 -0.37
N ILE A 55 9.03 1.52 -1.29
CA ILE A 55 10.05 1.31 -2.34
C ILE A 55 11.20 2.29 -2.11
N ALA A 56 10.88 3.59 -2.06
CA ALA A 56 11.87 4.66 -1.90
C ALA A 56 11.55 5.62 -0.75
N SER A 57 10.35 5.53 -0.15
CA SER A 57 9.89 6.43 0.91
C SER A 57 9.22 5.68 2.06
N GLU A 58 9.24 6.32 3.22
CA GLU A 58 8.51 5.92 4.42
C GLU A 58 6.98 5.98 4.26
N THR A 59 6.26 5.42 5.24
CA THR A 59 4.81 5.24 5.21
C THR A 59 4.07 6.58 5.09
N PRO A 60 3.12 6.74 4.15
CA PRO A 60 2.42 8.00 3.95
C PRO A 60 1.49 8.35 5.12
N MET A 61 1.28 9.66 5.30
CA MET A 61 0.39 10.24 6.30
C MET A 61 -0.63 11.17 5.62
N GLY A 62 -1.86 11.19 6.12
CA GLY A 62 -2.93 12.06 5.67
C GLY A 62 -3.82 11.45 4.57
N ALA A 63 -4.66 12.30 3.97
CA ALA A 63 -5.62 11.87 2.95
C ALA A 63 -4.91 11.41 1.68
N VAL A 64 -5.29 10.23 1.19
CA VAL A 64 -4.76 9.66 -0.04
C VAL A 64 -5.63 10.13 -1.19
N ALA A 65 -5.04 10.86 -2.14
CA ALA A 65 -5.70 11.25 -3.38
C ALA A 65 -5.51 10.16 -4.45
N SER A 66 -6.57 9.86 -5.19
CA SER A 66 -6.45 9.08 -6.42
C SER A 66 -5.82 9.97 -7.49
N ALA A 67 -4.69 9.52 -8.07
CA ALA A 67 -4.06 10.15 -9.22
C ALA A 67 -4.78 9.81 -10.53
#